data_AF-A0A9Q9C7J0-F1
#
_entry.id   AF-A0A9Q9C7J0-F1
#
_cell.length_a   1.000
_cell.length_b   1.000
_cell.length_c   1.000
_cell.angle_alpha   90.00
_cell.angle_beta   90.00
_cell.angle_gamma   90.00
#
_symmetry.space_group_name_H-M   'P 1'
#
loop_
_entity.id
_entity.type
_entity.pdbx_description
1 polymer ?
#
loop_
_entity_poly.entity_id
_entity_poly.type
_entity_poly.pdbx_seq_one_letter_code
_entity_poly.pdbx_strand_id
1 'polypeptide(L)'
;MFAFLYALGCLCNDNVFVQEVSLLPPYVDEIGRFLNWKTSGEQVIKVHGKDSFVQLGYSSPNSSGAILASHPIGSEKFGIDMIIEIEEDGKEDGDDGMAVWISNEDTFNEGSCFGRSCSFKGLLIVIKPSGKSYIGVKAGDVLINPNNIVRSFDRIEYRNFPTGEKLVLRIEQKDYELSIYLGEPDNLSLVHSYRSNVVKEGDTLGVSAATDRSSTSFRIVGIEGYHLKNMGGMYTKEDVHSGGKLIWILLAAVVSVTAYYLYNIQIKKGN
;
A
#
# COMPACT_ATOMS: atom_id res chain seq x y z
N MET A 1 -29.94 -22.99 8.80
CA MET A 1 -28.71 -23.72 9.16
C MET A 1 -27.64 -23.53 8.08
N PHE A 2 -27.36 -22.28 7.66
CA PHE A 2 -26.34 -21.96 6.64
C PHE A 2 -25.55 -20.67 6.94
N ALA A 3 -25.99 -19.85 7.91
CA ALA A 3 -25.29 -18.64 8.32
C ALA A 3 -24.07 -18.90 9.24
N PHE A 4 -23.96 -20.09 9.83
CA PHE A 4 -22.91 -20.41 10.81
C PHE A 4 -21.55 -20.76 10.17
N LEU A 5 -21.54 -21.16 8.90
CA LEU A 5 -20.31 -21.50 8.17
C LEU A 5 -19.59 -20.28 7.59
N TYR A 6 -20.27 -19.16 7.38
CA TYR A 6 -19.64 -17.92 6.89
C TYR A 6 -18.91 -17.13 7.99
N ALA A 7 -19.34 -17.23 9.24
CA ALA A 7 -18.68 -16.55 10.37
C ALA A 7 -17.36 -17.21 10.80
N LEU A 8 -17.15 -18.49 10.46
CA LEU A 8 -15.90 -19.22 10.73
C LEU A 8 -14.80 -18.97 9.69
N GLY A 9 -15.13 -18.34 8.56
CA GLY A 9 -14.15 -18.01 7.51
C GLY A 9 -13.29 -16.77 7.78
N CYS A 10 -13.64 -15.93 8.76
CA CYS A 10 -12.94 -14.66 9.04
C CYS A 10 -11.78 -14.75 10.04
N LEU A 11 -11.44 -15.94 10.56
CA LEU A 11 -10.41 -16.09 11.60
C LEU A 11 -9.02 -16.51 11.09
N CYS A 12 -8.85 -16.71 9.79
CA CYS A 12 -7.56 -17.08 9.18
C CYS A 12 -7.06 -16.06 8.17
N ASN A 13 -7.20 -14.75 8.45
CA ASN A 13 -6.38 -13.79 7.73
C ASN A 13 -5.03 -13.67 8.45
N ASP A 14 -3.97 -14.08 7.77
CA ASP A 14 -2.59 -14.00 8.25
C ASP A 14 -2.06 -12.56 8.28
N ASN A 15 -2.85 -11.65 7.72
CA ASN A 15 -2.56 -10.24 7.57
C ASN A 15 -3.44 -9.42 8.53
N VAL A 16 -2.82 -8.56 9.33
CA VAL A 16 -3.52 -7.59 10.19
C VAL A 16 -3.38 -6.21 9.56
N PHE A 17 -4.48 -5.64 9.09
CA PHE A 17 -4.50 -4.32 8.47
C PHE A 17 -3.95 -3.22 9.40
N VAL A 18 -3.18 -2.29 8.84
CA VAL A 18 -2.55 -1.17 9.54
C VAL A 18 -3.00 0.13 8.88
N GLN A 19 -3.81 0.92 9.57
CA GLN A 19 -4.41 2.13 9.00
C GLN A 19 -3.40 3.27 8.85
N GLU A 20 -2.40 3.34 9.72
CA GLU A 20 -1.45 4.44 9.85
C GLU A 20 -0.50 4.58 8.66
N VAL A 21 -0.25 3.48 7.95
CA VAL A 21 0.58 3.41 6.72
C VAL A 21 -0.26 3.15 5.47
N SER A 22 -1.59 3.15 5.60
CA SER A 22 -2.52 2.93 4.49
C SER A 22 -3.04 4.25 3.94
N LEU A 23 -3.31 4.30 2.64
CA LEU A 23 -3.95 5.41 1.93
C LEU A 23 -5.14 4.84 1.16
N LEU A 24 -6.34 5.03 1.70
CA LEU A 24 -7.58 4.50 1.12
C LEU A 24 -8.61 5.63 0.97
N PRO A 25 -9.54 5.54 0.01
CA PRO A 25 -10.66 6.46 -0.08
C PRO A 25 -11.52 6.46 1.20
N PRO A 26 -12.02 7.62 1.66
CA PRO A 26 -11.71 8.96 1.18
C PRO A 26 -10.31 9.40 1.65
N TYR A 27 -9.45 9.79 0.71
CA TYR A 27 -8.03 10.07 0.98
C TYR A 27 -7.79 11.29 1.89
N VAL A 28 -8.79 12.17 1.99
CA VAL A 28 -8.75 13.42 2.73
C VAL A 28 -9.88 13.52 3.73
N ASP A 29 -9.64 14.27 4.80
CA ASP A 29 -10.65 14.67 5.78
C ASP A 29 -11.64 15.71 5.20
N GLU A 30 -12.63 16.10 6.00
CA GLU A 30 -13.67 17.07 5.62
C GLU A 30 -13.11 18.45 5.22
N ILE A 31 -11.87 18.77 5.61
CA ILE A 31 -11.20 20.03 5.30
C ILE A 31 -10.11 19.87 4.23
N GLY A 32 -10.04 18.71 3.56
CA GLY A 32 -9.18 18.47 2.42
C GLY A 32 -7.73 18.10 2.78
N ARG A 33 -7.44 17.73 4.03
CA ARG A 33 -6.10 17.27 4.44
C ARG A 33 -6.01 15.76 4.33
N PHE A 34 -4.88 15.27 3.85
CA PHE A 34 -4.63 13.83 3.82
C PHE A 34 -4.62 13.23 5.23
N LEU A 35 -5.35 12.13 5.41
CA LEU A 35 -5.36 11.40 6.67
C LEU A 35 -4.10 10.54 6.75
N ASN A 36 -3.24 10.75 7.75
CA ASN A 36 -1.99 10.00 7.96
C ASN A 36 -0.91 10.15 6.86
N TRP A 37 -1.02 11.14 5.97
CA TRP A 37 0.02 11.42 4.97
C TRP A 37 0.34 12.92 4.89
N LYS A 38 1.61 13.23 4.69
CA LYS A 38 2.13 14.55 4.35
C LYS A 38 2.29 14.62 2.83
N THR A 39 2.03 15.77 2.22
CA THR A 39 2.22 15.98 0.78
C THR A 39 3.29 17.02 0.50
N SER A 40 3.94 16.91 -0.65
CA SER A 40 4.92 17.87 -1.19
C SER A 40 4.72 18.02 -2.69
N GLY A 41 4.99 19.20 -3.23
CA GLY A 41 4.83 19.49 -4.64
C GLY A 41 3.35 19.56 -5.08
N GLU A 42 3.10 19.03 -6.27
CA GLU A 42 1.82 19.10 -6.98
C GLU A 42 1.05 17.79 -6.84
N GLN A 43 -0.24 17.87 -6.52
CA GLN A 43 -1.10 16.69 -6.41
C GLN A 43 -2.53 17.00 -6.83
N VAL A 44 -3.20 16.02 -7.41
CA VAL A 44 -4.63 16.08 -7.74
C VAL A 44 -5.35 14.93 -7.07
N ILE A 45 -6.42 15.23 -6.35
CA ILE A 45 -7.26 14.22 -5.72
C ILE A 45 -8.58 14.18 -6.47
N LYS A 46 -8.91 13.03 -7.05
CA LYS A 46 -10.21 12.78 -7.65
C LYS A 46 -10.95 11.81 -6.75
N VAL A 47 -12.14 12.20 -6.29
CA VAL A 47 -13.09 11.34 -5.58
C VAL A 47 -14.46 11.58 -6.20
N HIS A 48 -14.74 10.89 -7.32
CA HIS A 48 -16.00 11.06 -8.02
C HIS A 48 -16.52 9.75 -8.62
N GLY A 49 -17.71 9.34 -8.19
CA GLY A 49 -18.36 8.12 -8.68
C GLY A 49 -17.52 6.88 -8.39
N LYS A 50 -17.12 6.15 -9.43
CA LYS A 50 -16.27 4.96 -9.32
C LYS A 50 -14.77 5.27 -9.41
N ASP A 51 -14.40 6.50 -9.73
CA ASP A 51 -13.02 6.91 -9.91
C ASP A 51 -12.54 7.62 -8.65
N SER A 52 -11.65 6.98 -7.91
CA SER A 52 -10.98 7.57 -6.76
C SER A 52 -9.48 7.35 -6.86
N PHE A 53 -8.69 8.40 -6.95
CA PHE A 53 -7.24 8.32 -6.95
C PHE A 53 -6.57 9.60 -6.44
N VAL A 54 -5.29 9.43 -6.08
CA VAL A 54 -4.34 10.51 -5.81
C VAL A 54 -3.34 10.54 -6.95
N GLN A 55 -3.35 11.59 -7.75
CA GLN A 55 -2.37 11.80 -8.81
C GLN A 55 -1.19 12.58 -8.24
N LEU A 56 0.02 12.07 -8.47
CA LEU A 56 1.27 12.74 -8.13
C LEU A 56 1.75 13.53 -9.35
N GLY A 57 1.81 14.85 -9.22
CA GLY A 57 2.01 15.75 -10.34
C GLY A 57 0.77 15.92 -11.23
N TYR A 58 0.94 16.71 -12.28
CA TYR A 58 0.01 16.97 -13.35
C TYR A 58 0.40 16.15 -14.59
N SER A 59 -0.56 15.93 -15.49
CA SER A 59 -0.27 15.41 -16.84
C SER A 59 0.33 16.53 -17.71
N SER A 60 1.50 17.01 -17.32
CA SER A 60 2.23 18.07 -17.99
C SER A 60 3.73 17.95 -17.76
N PRO A 61 4.57 18.47 -18.67
CA PRO A 61 6.02 18.52 -18.47
C PRO A 61 6.42 19.23 -17.17
N ASN A 62 7.54 18.81 -16.59
CA ASN A 62 8.16 19.40 -15.39
C ASN A 62 7.26 19.45 -14.16
N SER A 63 6.41 18.45 -13.97
CA SER A 63 5.55 18.34 -12.80
C SER A 63 6.10 17.31 -11.83
N SER A 64 6.02 17.60 -10.53
CA SER A 64 6.41 16.64 -9.51
C SER A 64 5.53 16.74 -8.28
N GLY A 65 5.23 15.57 -7.71
CA GLY A 65 4.41 15.44 -6.52
C GLY A 65 4.89 14.30 -5.65
N ALA A 66 4.67 14.41 -4.35
CA ALA A 66 5.01 13.37 -3.41
C ALA A 66 4.05 13.29 -2.23
N ILE A 67 3.94 12.09 -1.69
CA ILE A 67 3.28 11.80 -0.43
C ILE A 67 4.22 11.02 0.48
N LEU A 68 4.15 11.27 1.78
CA LEU A 68 4.96 10.62 2.80
C LEU A 68 4.06 10.23 3.96
N ALA A 69 4.12 8.98 4.40
CA ALA A 69 3.36 8.52 5.55
C ALA A 69 3.72 9.35 6.79
N SER A 70 2.72 9.72 7.58
CA SER A 70 2.92 10.46 8.82
C SER A 70 3.44 9.57 9.95
N HIS A 71 3.23 8.26 9.83
CA HIS A 71 3.68 7.27 10.80
C HIS A 71 4.67 6.30 10.16
N PRO A 72 5.75 5.95 10.88
CA PRO A 72 6.68 4.96 10.41
C PRO A 72 6.08 3.55 10.44
N ILE A 73 6.71 2.64 9.71
CA ILE A 73 6.41 1.21 9.75
C ILE A 73 6.76 0.69 11.15
N GLY A 74 5.74 0.18 11.85
CA GLY A 74 5.84 -0.27 13.24
C GLY A 74 6.23 -1.74 13.45
N SER A 75 6.65 -2.46 12.40
CA SER A 75 7.02 -3.88 12.50
C SER A 75 8.05 -4.25 11.43
N GLU A 76 9.02 -5.10 11.79
CA GLU A 76 9.94 -5.70 10.82
C GLU A 76 9.27 -6.75 9.92
N LYS A 77 8.08 -7.24 10.31
CA LYS A 77 7.24 -8.14 9.53
C LYS A 77 6.01 -7.39 9.03
N PHE A 78 6.00 -7.08 7.75
CA PHE A 78 4.96 -6.27 7.15
C PHE A 78 4.76 -6.63 5.68
N GLY A 79 3.60 -6.27 5.16
CA GLY A 79 3.39 -6.14 3.74
C GLY A 79 2.75 -4.79 3.42
N ILE A 80 3.07 -4.26 2.25
CA ILE A 80 2.48 -3.06 1.68
C ILE A 80 2.06 -3.42 0.26
N ASP A 81 0.78 -3.27 -0.04
CA ASP A 81 0.21 -3.40 -1.38
C ASP A 81 -0.17 -2.00 -1.89
N MET A 82 0.43 -1.60 -3.00
CA MET A 82 0.14 -0.31 -3.64
C MET A 82 -0.51 -0.54 -5.00
N ILE A 83 -1.70 0.00 -5.17
CA ILE A 83 -2.45 -0.05 -6.42
C ILE A 83 -2.16 1.23 -7.19
N ILE A 84 -1.54 1.07 -8.35
CA ILE A 84 -1.00 2.14 -9.18
C ILE A 84 -1.71 2.08 -10.53
N GLU A 85 -1.97 3.24 -11.10
CA GLU A 85 -2.48 3.41 -12.46
C GLU A 85 -1.60 4.45 -13.15
N ILE A 86 -1.16 4.13 -14.37
CA ILE A 86 -0.28 4.99 -15.16
C ILE A 86 -1.01 5.39 -16.41
N GLU A 87 -1.08 6.68 -16.68
CA GLU A 87 -1.76 7.23 -17.84
C GLU A 87 -0.77 8.00 -18.70
N GLU A 88 -0.40 7.43 -19.84
CA GLU A 88 0.54 8.05 -20.78
C GLU A 88 -0.22 8.67 -21.95
N ASP A 89 -0.23 10.00 -22.02
CA ASP A 89 -0.70 10.74 -23.19
C ASP A 89 0.50 11.06 -24.10
N GLY A 90 0.88 10.14 -24.98
CA GLY A 90 1.95 10.36 -25.97
C GLY A 90 3.06 9.32 -25.95
N LYS A 91 4.01 9.45 -26.89
CA LYS A 91 5.19 8.56 -27.03
C LYS A 91 6.50 9.35 -26.96
N GLU A 92 6.55 10.40 -26.15
CA GLU A 92 7.81 11.12 -25.97
C GLU A 92 8.72 10.33 -25.03
N ASP A 93 9.96 10.12 -25.45
CA ASP A 93 11.00 9.55 -24.60
C ASP A 93 11.37 10.59 -23.53
N GLY A 94 10.74 10.49 -22.36
CA GLY A 94 11.05 11.27 -21.17
C GLY A 94 11.73 10.45 -20.08
N ASP A 95 12.31 11.13 -19.08
CA ASP A 95 12.83 10.52 -17.84
C ASP A 95 11.77 10.47 -16.73
N ASP A 96 10.51 10.35 -17.12
CA ASP A 96 9.37 10.32 -16.20
C ASP A 96 9.37 9.05 -15.39
N GLY A 97 8.96 9.16 -14.14
CA GLY A 97 8.84 7.98 -13.31
C GLY A 97 8.23 8.26 -11.96
N MET A 98 7.76 7.16 -11.36
CA MET A 98 7.30 7.12 -9.98
C MET A 98 8.28 6.31 -9.15
N ALA A 99 8.57 6.76 -7.95
CA ALA A 99 9.45 6.12 -7.00
C ALA A 99 8.72 5.88 -5.67
N VAL A 100 8.87 4.66 -5.14
CA VAL A 100 8.46 4.26 -3.80
C VAL A 100 9.70 4.17 -2.94
N TRP A 101 9.66 4.87 -1.82
CA TRP A 101 10.75 5.02 -0.86
C TRP A 101 10.31 4.41 0.46
N ILE A 102 11.16 3.60 1.07
CA ILE A 102 11.02 3.25 2.49
C ILE A 102 12.35 3.54 3.14
N SER A 103 12.41 4.59 3.97
CA SER A 103 13.67 5.13 4.47
C SER A 103 13.52 5.76 5.85
N ASN A 104 14.63 5.99 6.52
CA ASN A 104 14.65 6.66 7.83
C ASN A 104 14.47 8.19 7.76
N GLU A 105 14.14 8.73 6.59
CA GLU A 105 13.90 10.15 6.38
C GLU A 105 12.42 10.49 6.60
N ASP A 106 12.15 11.43 7.51
CA ASP A 106 10.80 11.87 7.91
C ASP A 106 10.31 13.12 7.18
N THR A 107 11.16 13.68 6.30
CA THR A 107 10.86 14.79 5.40
C THR A 107 11.06 14.36 3.95
N PHE A 108 10.31 15.01 3.06
CA PHE A 108 10.51 14.86 1.63
C PHE A 108 11.46 15.98 1.15
N ASN A 109 12.71 15.62 0.83
CA ASN A 109 13.67 16.57 0.27
C ASN A 109 13.59 16.51 -1.24
N GLU A 110 13.13 17.59 -1.88
CA GLU A 110 13.00 17.67 -3.34
C GLU A 110 14.34 17.47 -4.05
N GLY A 111 14.33 16.83 -5.22
CA GLY A 111 15.54 16.58 -5.99
C GLY A 111 15.31 15.87 -7.33
N SER A 112 16.42 15.56 -8.01
CA SER A 112 16.42 15.04 -9.38
C SER A 112 16.10 13.54 -9.50
N CYS A 113 15.90 12.82 -8.40
CA CYS A 113 15.57 11.39 -8.42
C CYS A 113 14.07 11.22 -8.24
N PHE A 114 13.32 11.31 -9.35
CA PHE A 114 11.86 11.14 -9.39
C PHE A 114 11.13 12.06 -8.39
N GLY A 115 11.59 13.31 -8.31
CA GLY A 115 11.06 14.34 -7.41
C GLY A 115 11.75 14.43 -6.05
N ARG A 116 12.63 13.48 -5.69
CA ARG A 116 13.33 13.45 -4.39
C ARG A 116 14.86 13.56 -4.52
N SER A 117 15.52 13.87 -3.41
CA SER A 117 16.96 13.68 -3.20
C SER A 117 17.42 12.30 -3.69
N CYS A 118 18.55 12.29 -4.41
CA CYS A 118 19.20 11.06 -4.87
C CYS A 118 20.02 10.36 -3.78
N SER A 119 20.15 10.96 -2.60
CA SER A 119 20.78 10.36 -1.42
C SER A 119 19.70 9.89 -0.47
N PHE A 120 19.73 8.61 -0.09
CA PHE A 120 18.77 8.03 0.85
C PHE A 120 19.37 6.79 1.54
N LYS A 121 18.77 6.41 2.67
CA LYS A 121 19.09 5.16 3.36
C LYS A 121 17.83 4.32 3.54
N GLY A 122 17.75 3.20 2.84
CA GLY A 122 16.59 2.30 2.90
C GLY A 122 16.35 1.60 1.56
N LEU A 123 15.09 1.51 1.17
CA LEU A 123 14.62 0.90 -0.07
C LEU A 123 14.13 1.96 -1.06
N LEU A 124 14.49 1.80 -2.32
CA LEU A 124 13.96 2.52 -3.47
C LEU A 124 13.46 1.52 -4.51
N ILE A 125 12.22 1.71 -4.94
CA ILE A 125 11.61 1.02 -6.08
C ILE A 125 11.16 2.08 -7.07
N VAL A 126 11.54 1.95 -8.33
CA VAL A 126 11.26 2.91 -9.40
C VAL A 126 10.45 2.23 -10.48
N ILE A 127 9.38 2.88 -10.93
CA ILE A 127 8.59 2.50 -12.09
C ILE A 127 8.77 3.61 -13.13
N LYS A 128 9.42 3.27 -14.24
CA LYS A 128 9.62 4.15 -15.40
C LYS A 128 8.79 3.59 -16.56
N PRO A 129 7.68 4.25 -16.95
CA PRO A 129 6.80 3.72 -17.99
C PRO A 129 7.20 4.17 -19.40
N SER A 130 7.84 5.33 -19.55
CA SER A 130 8.22 5.89 -20.85
C SER A 130 9.60 5.40 -21.35
N GLY A 131 9.80 5.45 -22.68
CA GLY A 131 11.03 5.01 -23.35
C GLY A 131 11.33 3.52 -23.18
N LYS A 132 12.49 3.19 -22.61
CA LYS A 132 12.77 1.80 -22.17
C LYS A 132 12.09 1.57 -20.83
N SER A 133 10.84 1.15 -20.85
CA SER A 133 10.03 0.91 -19.67
C SER A 133 10.64 -0.15 -18.75
N TYR A 134 10.75 0.15 -17.46
CA TYR A 134 11.31 -0.78 -16.47
C TYR A 134 10.80 -0.55 -15.05
N ILE A 135 10.97 -1.58 -14.21
CA ILE A 135 11.03 -1.46 -12.76
C ILE A 135 12.47 -1.63 -12.28
N GLY A 136 12.94 -0.70 -11.43
CA GLY A 136 14.28 -0.68 -10.85
C GLY A 136 14.21 -0.78 -9.34
N VAL A 137 15.10 -1.53 -8.71
CA VAL A 137 15.15 -1.71 -7.26
C VAL A 137 16.55 -1.44 -6.75
N LYS A 138 16.66 -0.71 -5.64
CA LYS A 138 17.91 -0.40 -4.95
C LYS A 138 17.70 -0.38 -3.44
N ALA A 139 18.63 -0.95 -2.68
CA ALA A 139 18.61 -0.94 -1.23
C ALA A 139 19.96 -0.49 -0.61
N GLY A 140 19.90 0.00 0.63
CA GLY A 140 21.07 0.31 1.45
C GLY A 140 21.26 1.80 1.71
N ASP A 141 22.51 2.19 1.97
CA ASP A 141 22.94 3.59 2.06
C ASP A 141 23.47 4.03 0.68
N VAL A 142 22.70 4.85 -0.03
CA VAL A 142 22.82 4.98 -1.49
C VAL A 142 22.85 6.44 -1.92
N LEU A 143 23.74 6.71 -2.88
CA LEU A 143 23.73 7.90 -3.71
C LEU A 143 23.49 7.50 -5.18
N ILE A 144 22.32 7.81 -5.70
CA ILE A 144 21.96 7.57 -7.11
C ILE A 144 22.64 8.62 -7.99
N ASN A 145 23.25 8.19 -9.09
CA ASN A 145 23.72 9.11 -10.13
C ASN A 145 22.57 9.40 -11.11
N PRO A 146 21.98 10.61 -11.12
CA PRO A 146 20.84 10.91 -11.99
C PRO A 146 21.20 10.82 -13.48
N ASN A 147 22.45 11.10 -13.84
CA ASN A 147 22.92 10.99 -15.24
C ASN A 147 23.03 9.54 -15.73
N ASN A 148 22.98 8.55 -14.83
CA ASN A 148 23.03 7.13 -15.16
C ASN A 148 22.28 6.29 -14.12
N ILE A 149 20.99 6.61 -13.95
CA ILE A 149 20.16 6.04 -12.90
C ILE A 149 20.09 4.50 -13.00
N VAL A 150 20.01 3.99 -14.23
CA VAL A 150 19.93 2.56 -14.56
C VAL A 150 21.09 1.77 -13.93
N ARG A 151 22.32 2.28 -13.98
CA ARG A 151 23.49 1.57 -13.40
C ARG A 151 23.54 1.61 -11.86
N SER A 152 22.69 2.41 -11.23
CA SER A 152 22.66 2.57 -9.78
C SER A 152 21.80 1.51 -9.09
N PHE A 153 20.90 0.84 -9.83
CA PHE A 153 20.00 -0.18 -9.29
C PHE A 153 20.70 -1.54 -9.10
N ASP A 154 20.28 -2.27 -8.07
CA ASP A 154 20.71 -3.64 -7.82
C ASP A 154 20.01 -4.62 -8.78
N ARG A 155 18.77 -4.30 -9.15
CA ARG A 155 17.97 -5.05 -10.11
C ARG A 155 17.17 -4.13 -11.02
N ILE A 156 17.13 -4.47 -12.30
CA ILE A 156 16.23 -3.86 -13.29
C ILE A 156 15.51 -4.99 -14.01
N GLU A 157 14.20 -4.83 -14.17
CA GLU A 157 13.38 -5.68 -15.01
C GLU A 157 12.64 -4.81 -16.03
N TYR A 158 12.87 -5.10 -17.31
CA TYR A 158 12.18 -4.40 -18.40
C TYR A 158 10.79 -5.00 -18.59
N ARG A 159 9.77 -4.14 -18.57
CA ARG A 159 8.37 -4.52 -18.69
C ARG A 159 7.57 -3.34 -19.24
N ASN A 160 6.54 -3.65 -20.02
CA ASN A 160 5.59 -2.65 -20.48
C ASN A 160 4.55 -2.35 -19.39
N PHE A 161 4.20 -1.08 -19.22
CA PHE A 161 3.13 -0.64 -18.33
C PHE A 161 1.96 -0.13 -19.17
N PRO A 162 0.93 -0.97 -19.40
CA PRO A 162 -0.21 -0.56 -20.23
C PRO A 162 -0.95 0.62 -19.60
N THR A 163 -1.21 1.63 -20.43
CA THR A 163 -1.93 2.86 -20.07
C THR A 163 -3.33 2.57 -19.52
N GLY A 164 -3.66 3.16 -18.38
CA GLY A 164 -4.98 3.07 -17.72
C GLY A 164 -5.24 1.74 -17.00
N GLU A 165 -4.32 0.78 -17.06
CA GLU A 165 -4.43 -0.46 -16.31
C GLU A 165 -3.90 -0.31 -14.88
N LYS A 166 -4.55 -1.02 -13.95
CA LYS A 166 -4.16 -1.04 -12.55
C LYS A 166 -3.15 -2.15 -12.30
N LEU A 167 -2.01 -1.77 -11.75
CA LEU A 167 -0.96 -2.67 -11.31
C LEU A 167 -0.82 -2.62 -9.79
N VAL A 168 -0.47 -3.76 -9.21
CA VAL A 168 -0.19 -3.91 -7.78
C VAL A 168 1.31 -4.08 -7.61
N LEU A 169 1.92 -3.14 -6.88
CA LEU A 169 3.26 -3.27 -6.33
C LEU A 169 3.13 -3.79 -4.89
N ARG A 170 3.63 -5.00 -4.63
CA ARG A 170 3.67 -5.57 -3.28
C ARG A 170 5.09 -5.56 -2.75
N ILE A 171 5.26 -5.05 -1.54
CA ILE A 171 6.51 -5.05 -0.78
C ILE A 171 6.24 -5.86 0.47
N GLU A 172 6.91 -7.00 0.63
CA GLU A 172 6.72 -7.89 1.77
C GLU A 172 8.05 -8.13 2.46
N GLN A 173 8.12 -7.91 3.78
CA GLN A 173 9.27 -8.29 4.58
C GLN A 173 8.87 -9.33 5.61
N LYS A 174 9.49 -10.51 5.55
CA LYS A 174 9.24 -11.63 6.46
C LYS A 174 10.48 -12.49 6.59
N ASP A 175 10.76 -12.92 7.82
CA ASP A 175 11.79 -13.93 8.13
C ASP A 175 13.17 -13.62 7.51
N TYR A 176 13.62 -12.36 7.61
CA TYR A 176 14.88 -11.87 7.03
C TYR A 176 14.94 -11.84 5.51
N GLU A 177 13.79 -11.84 4.84
CA GLU A 177 13.69 -11.63 3.41
C GLU A 177 12.74 -10.46 3.11
N LEU A 178 13.22 -9.49 2.33
CA LEU A 178 12.40 -8.44 1.73
C LEU A 178 12.17 -8.83 0.26
N SER A 179 10.91 -9.00 -0.13
CA SER A 179 10.50 -9.39 -1.48
C SER A 179 9.62 -8.32 -2.10
N ILE A 180 9.86 -8.06 -3.39
CA ILE A 180 9.17 -7.03 -4.17
C ILE A 180 8.53 -7.71 -5.36
N TYR A 181 7.21 -7.56 -5.47
CA TYR A 181 6.40 -8.15 -6.52
C TYR A 181 5.66 -7.07 -7.30
N LEU A 182 5.43 -7.34 -8.57
CA LEU A 182 4.68 -6.47 -9.45
C LEU A 182 3.81 -7.29 -10.40
N GLY A 183 2.57 -6.85 -10.61
CA GLY A 183 1.68 -7.45 -11.60
C GLY A 183 0.25 -7.01 -11.43
N GLU A 184 -0.67 -7.79 -11.98
CA GLU A 184 -2.10 -7.67 -11.70
C GLU A 184 -2.42 -8.25 -10.31
N PRO A 185 -3.54 -7.88 -9.67
CA PRO A 185 -3.92 -8.37 -8.34
C PRO A 185 -3.87 -9.89 -8.20
N ASP A 186 -4.29 -10.62 -9.24
CA ASP A 186 -4.36 -12.09 -9.25
C ASP A 186 -3.07 -12.76 -9.78
N ASN A 187 -2.13 -11.99 -10.31
CA ASN A 187 -0.92 -12.50 -10.97
C ASN A 187 0.29 -11.61 -10.68
N LEU A 188 0.77 -11.69 -9.45
CA LEU A 188 1.99 -11.03 -9.00
C LEU A 188 3.23 -11.85 -9.37
N SER A 189 4.25 -11.16 -9.88
CA SER A 189 5.55 -11.76 -10.22
C SER A 189 6.65 -11.14 -9.38
N LEU A 190 7.60 -11.96 -8.91
CA LEU A 190 8.73 -11.50 -8.11
C LEU A 190 9.71 -10.71 -9.00
N VAL A 191 9.95 -9.45 -8.65
CA VAL A 191 10.92 -8.57 -9.32
C VAL A 191 12.30 -8.74 -8.72
N HIS A 192 12.36 -8.69 -7.37
CA HIS A 192 13.61 -8.85 -6.63
C HIS A 192 13.35 -9.26 -5.17
N SER A 193 14.33 -9.94 -4.56
CA SER A 193 14.36 -10.13 -3.11
C SER A 193 15.75 -9.92 -2.52
N TYR A 194 15.79 -9.41 -1.30
CA TYR A 194 16.97 -9.25 -0.46
C TYR A 194 16.89 -10.21 0.70
N ARG A 195 17.93 -11.02 0.92
CA ARG A 195 18.06 -11.91 2.08
C ARG A 195 18.57 -11.16 3.32
N SER A 196 17.92 -10.05 3.63
CA SER A 196 18.18 -9.23 4.81
C SER A 196 16.98 -8.31 5.09
N ASN A 197 16.81 -7.91 6.36
CA ASN A 197 15.88 -6.83 6.73
C ASN A 197 16.46 -5.49 6.27
N VAL A 198 16.17 -5.12 5.02
CA VAL A 198 16.56 -3.82 4.44
C VAL A 198 15.76 -2.70 5.09
N VAL A 199 14.46 -2.92 5.27
CA VAL A 199 13.55 -1.98 5.92
C VAL A 199 13.52 -2.27 7.40
N LYS A 200 13.64 -1.23 8.21
CA LYS A 200 13.65 -1.31 9.67
C LYS A 200 12.37 -0.75 10.27
N GLU A 201 12.05 -1.20 11.47
CA GLU A 201 11.07 -0.52 12.30
C GLU A 201 11.51 0.94 12.49
N GLY A 202 10.58 1.87 12.29
CA GLY A 202 10.88 3.31 12.31
C GLY A 202 11.11 3.93 10.93
N ASP A 203 11.31 3.14 9.86
CA ASP A 203 11.38 3.68 8.50
C ASP A 203 10.00 4.16 8.03
N THR A 204 9.98 5.19 7.21
CA THR A 204 8.76 5.83 6.70
C THR A 204 8.58 5.52 5.22
N LEU A 205 7.35 5.18 4.84
CA LEU A 205 6.93 4.97 3.46
C LEU A 205 6.66 6.32 2.78
N GLY A 206 7.21 6.52 1.59
CA GLY A 206 6.91 7.67 0.74
C GLY A 206 6.78 7.26 -0.72
N VAL A 207 6.02 8.04 -1.48
CA VAL A 207 5.84 7.87 -2.92
C VAL A 207 6.03 9.22 -3.58
N SER A 208 6.81 9.28 -4.63
CA SER A 208 6.99 10.48 -5.43
C SER A 208 6.91 10.17 -6.91
N ALA A 209 6.53 11.16 -7.70
CA ALA A 209 6.59 11.09 -9.14
C ALA A 209 7.16 12.40 -9.70
N ALA A 210 7.79 12.28 -10.86
CA ALA A 210 8.19 13.43 -11.64
C ALA A 210 7.99 13.14 -13.14
N THR A 211 7.58 14.16 -13.86
CA THR A 211 7.55 14.21 -15.32
C THR A 211 8.62 15.19 -15.81
N ASP A 212 9.30 14.83 -16.89
CA ASP A 212 10.27 15.70 -17.56
C ASP A 212 9.57 16.38 -18.75
N ARG A 213 9.47 15.69 -19.89
CA ARG A 213 8.89 16.23 -21.14
C ARG A 213 7.53 15.63 -21.47
N SER A 214 7.19 14.52 -20.82
CA SER A 214 5.99 13.75 -21.09
C SER A 214 4.75 14.30 -20.39
N SER A 215 3.58 13.97 -20.94
CA SER A 215 2.28 14.04 -20.26
C SER A 215 1.91 12.67 -19.66
N THR A 216 2.82 12.10 -18.87
CA THR A 216 2.52 10.90 -18.07
C THR A 216 1.89 11.32 -16.74
N SER A 217 0.80 10.68 -16.37
CA SER A 217 0.14 10.84 -15.08
C SER A 217 0.34 9.58 -14.23
N PHE A 218 0.82 9.78 -13.00
CA PHE A 218 1.01 8.71 -12.03
C PHE A 218 -0.07 8.79 -10.96
N ARG A 219 -0.93 7.78 -10.90
CA ARG A 219 -2.08 7.74 -9.99
C ARG A 219 -1.94 6.61 -8.99
N ILE A 220 -2.20 6.93 -7.74
CA ILE A 220 -2.30 5.98 -6.63
C ILE A 220 -3.79 5.78 -6.33
N VAL A 221 -4.27 4.57 -6.55
CA VAL A 221 -5.65 4.16 -6.26
C VAL A 221 -5.78 3.70 -4.79
N GLY A 222 -4.70 3.19 -4.21
CA GLY A 222 -4.70 2.83 -2.81
C GLY A 222 -3.35 2.29 -2.35
N ILE A 223 -3.10 2.44 -1.05
CA ILE A 223 -1.98 1.80 -0.36
C ILE A 223 -2.58 1.06 0.84
N GLU A 224 -2.35 -0.24 0.92
CA GLU A 224 -2.77 -1.09 2.02
C GLU A 224 -1.53 -1.64 2.73
N GLY A 225 -1.33 -1.20 3.98
CA GLY A 225 -0.32 -1.78 4.86
C GLY A 225 -0.91 -2.82 5.78
N TYR A 226 -0.14 -3.87 6.08
CA TYR A 226 -0.53 -4.93 6.99
C TYR A 226 0.66 -5.53 7.72
N HIS A 227 0.44 -6.04 8.93
CA HIS A 227 1.39 -6.89 9.63
C HIS A 227 1.19 -8.35 9.25
N LEU A 228 2.31 -9.07 9.10
CA LEU A 228 2.31 -10.51 8.83
C LEU A 228 2.38 -11.28 10.14
N LYS A 229 1.44 -12.21 10.38
CA LYS A 229 1.47 -13.09 11.55
C LYS A 229 2.62 -14.09 11.46
N ASN A 230 3.20 -14.38 12.63
CA ASN A 230 4.17 -15.46 12.81
C ASN A 230 3.43 -16.82 12.76
N MET A 231 3.52 -17.55 11.64
CA MET A 231 3.12 -18.98 11.59
C MET A 231 4.22 -19.92 12.11
N GLY A 232 5.03 -19.43 13.06
CA GLY A 232 6.18 -20.14 13.65
C GLY A 232 6.05 -20.29 15.16
N GLY A 233 4.88 -20.73 15.62
CA GLY A 233 4.67 -21.15 17.01
C GLY A 233 3.87 -22.44 16.97
N MET A 234 4.47 -23.53 17.44
CA MET A 234 3.73 -24.74 17.79
C MET A 234 2.56 -24.28 18.67
N TYR A 235 1.32 -24.42 18.20
CA TYR A 235 0.14 -24.10 18.99
C TYR A 235 0.15 -24.99 20.24
N THR A 236 0.79 -24.54 21.32
CA THR A 236 0.40 -24.95 22.66
C THR A 236 -1.02 -24.44 22.80
N LYS A 237 -1.94 -25.37 23.09
CA LYS A 237 -3.39 -25.15 23.21
C LYS A 237 -3.81 -24.07 24.24
N GLU A 238 -2.88 -23.28 24.77
CA GLU A 238 -3.07 -22.36 25.87
C GLU A 238 -3.13 -20.88 25.44
N ASP A 239 -2.73 -20.51 24.22
CA ASP A 239 -2.73 -19.10 23.77
C ASP A 239 -3.86 -18.72 22.79
N VAL A 240 -4.91 -19.53 22.72
CA VAL A 240 -6.20 -18.99 22.26
C VAL A 240 -6.76 -18.22 23.45
N HIS A 241 -6.60 -16.90 23.44
CA HIS A 241 -7.39 -16.01 24.29
C HIS A 241 -8.86 -16.34 24.06
N SER A 242 -9.39 -17.13 24.99
CA SER A 242 -10.79 -17.48 25.14
C SER A 242 -11.57 -16.19 25.43
N GLY A 243 -11.90 -15.44 24.39
CA GLY A 243 -13.19 -14.77 24.30
C GLY A 243 -14.23 -15.86 23.97
N GLY A 244 -14.43 -16.87 24.82
CA GLY A 244 -14.81 -16.75 26.22
C GLY A 244 -16.26 -17.17 26.24
N LYS A 245 -16.54 -18.42 26.63
CA LYS A 245 -17.88 -19.05 26.65
C LYS A 245 -18.99 -18.11 27.14
N LEU A 246 -18.64 -17.15 28.00
CA LEU A 246 -19.45 -16.02 28.44
C LEU A 246 -20.09 -15.20 27.32
N ILE A 247 -19.39 -14.84 26.25
CA ILE A 247 -19.95 -14.07 25.12
C ILE A 247 -21.03 -14.87 24.41
N TRP A 248 -20.81 -16.18 24.22
CA TRP A 248 -21.80 -17.08 23.61
C TRP A 248 -23.02 -17.30 24.50
N ILE A 249 -22.83 -17.37 25.82
CA ILE A 249 -23.93 -17.43 26.79
C ILE A 249 -24.74 -16.12 26.77
N LEU A 250 -24.07 -14.97 26.69
CA LEU A 250 -24.71 -13.65 26.65
C LEU A 250 -25.50 -13.45 25.36
N LEU A 251 -24.95 -13.86 24.22
CA LEU A 251 -25.65 -13.90 22.94
C LEU A 251 -26.89 -14.79 23.00
N ALA A 252 -26.77 -16.01 23.53
CA ALA A 252 -27.89 -16.93 23.67
C ALA A 252 -29.00 -16.36 24.54
N ALA A 253 -28.66 -15.73 25.67
CA ALA A 253 -29.63 -15.09 26.55
C ALA A 253 -30.38 -13.95 25.86
N VAL A 254 -29.68 -13.06 25.14
CA VAL A 254 -30.31 -11.95 24.40
C VAL A 254 -31.26 -12.47 23.32
N VAL A 255 -30.83 -13.48 22.55
CA VAL A 255 -31.69 -14.10 21.52
C VAL A 255 -32.94 -14.73 22.13
N SER A 256 -32.81 -15.46 23.25
CA SER A 256 -33.97 -16.07 23.92
C SER A 256 -34.96 -15.06 24.47
N VAL A 257 -34.48 -13.97 25.10
CA VAL A 257 -35.36 -12.91 25.62
C VAL A 257 -36.07 -12.20 24.48
N THR A 258 -35.37 -11.91 23.38
CA THR A 258 -35.95 -11.25 22.20
C THR A 258 -37.01 -12.13 21.54
N ALA A 259 -36.73 -13.43 21.38
CA ALA A 259 -37.68 -14.39 20.83
C ALA A 259 -38.95 -14.51 21.71
N TYR A 260 -38.78 -14.57 23.04
CA TYR A 260 -39.90 -14.63 23.97
C TYR A 260 -40.76 -13.34 23.93
N TYR A 261 -40.11 -12.18 23.88
CA TYR A 261 -40.80 -10.89 23.77
C TYR A 261 -41.62 -10.78 22.48
N LEU A 262 -41.03 -11.15 21.34
CA LEU A 262 -41.72 -11.13 20.05
C LEU A 262 -42.89 -12.13 20.00
N TYR A 263 -42.73 -13.32 20.59
CA TYR A 263 -43.79 -14.32 20.69
C TYR A 263 -44.99 -13.82 21.50
N ASN A 264 -44.76 -13.18 22.64
CA ASN A 264 -45.81 -12.60 23.47
C ASN A 264 -46.54 -11.43 22.78
N ILE A 265 -45.84 -10.63 21.96
CA ILE A 265 -46.47 -9.58 21.15
C ILE A 265 -47.36 -10.16 20.07
N GLN A 266 -46.95 -11.26 19.42
CA GLN A 266 -47.75 -11.92 18.40
C GLN A 266 -49.02 -12.56 18.98
N ILE A 267 -48.93 -13.22 20.14
CA ILE A 267 -50.11 -13.78 20.82
C ILE A 267 -51.09 -12.69 21.24
N LYS A 268 -50.61 -11.55 21.77
CA LYS A 268 -51.47 -10.42 22.15
C LYS A 268 -52.12 -9.68 20.97
N LYS A 269 -51.63 -9.87 19.74
CA LYS A 269 -52.26 -9.36 18.51
C LYS A 269 -53.22 -10.35 17.85
N GLY A 270 -53.16 -11.63 18.26
CA GLY A 270 -54.00 -12.70 17.72
C GLY A 270 -55.27 -13.01 18.53
N ASN A 271 -55.42 -12.37 19.70
CA ASN A 271 -56.67 -12.29 20.49
C ASN A 271 -57.23 -10.87 20.41
#